data_AF-A0A535AVB7-F1
#
_entry.id   AF-A0A535AVB7-F1
#
_cell.length_a   1.000
_cell.length_b   1.000
_cell.length_c   1.000
_cell.angle_alpha   90.00
_cell.angle_beta   90.00
_cell.angle_gamma   90.00
#
_symmetry.space_group_name_H-M   'P 1'
#
loop_
_entity.id
_entity.type
_entity.pdbx_description
1 polymer ?
#
loop_
_entity_poly.entity_id
_entity_poly.type
_entity_poly.pdbx_seq_one_letter_code
_entity_poly.pdbx_strand_id
1 'polypeptide(L)'
;MAWPNKWSDWWRGFLGFSRDGRYKAIEILRQQYVEANQRASQLRRHAQNMPYPQFREKLLRIAADESRHGDQIAEKIKLLGAPLPAVPETQFAGGNSWQSLLADLEEQRRSAAELWEQLRRVRPEFPEIAEVLQRVYENGKKHRSEITDMLMRSDPQAFSAS
;
A
#
# COMPACT_ATOMS: atom_id res chain seq x y z
N MET A 1 -1.10 2.57 27.46
CA MET A 1 -2.48 2.11 27.19
C MET A 1 -2.41 0.85 26.35
N ALA A 2 -2.64 -0.31 26.96
CA ALA A 2 -2.68 -1.59 26.26
C ALA A 2 -4.05 -1.74 25.57
N TRP A 3 -4.07 -1.94 24.26
CA TRP A 3 -5.30 -2.30 23.56
C TRP A 3 -5.72 -3.72 23.95
N PRO A 4 -7.01 -3.97 24.23
CA PRO A 4 -7.48 -5.32 24.49
C PRO A 4 -7.26 -6.19 23.25
N ASN A 5 -6.82 -7.41 23.47
CA ASN A 5 -6.39 -8.39 22.47
C ASN A 5 -7.59 -8.91 21.65
N LYS A 6 -8.26 -8.05 20.87
CA LYS A 6 -9.37 -8.40 19.95
C LYS A 6 -9.02 -9.59 19.04
N TRP A 7 -7.73 -9.75 18.77
CA TRP A 7 -7.16 -10.73 17.86
C TRP A 7 -7.21 -12.16 18.40
N SER A 8 -7.19 -12.38 19.72
CA SER A 8 -7.35 -13.73 20.29
C SER A 8 -8.77 -14.26 20.15
N ASP A 9 -9.76 -13.38 20.09
CA ASP A 9 -11.16 -13.76 19.94
C ASP A 9 -11.55 -13.99 18.47
N TRP A 10 -10.88 -13.31 17.54
CA TRP A 10 -11.08 -13.53 16.11
C TRP A 10 -10.74 -14.96 15.67
N TRP A 11 -9.73 -15.62 16.28
CA TRP A 11 -9.44 -17.05 16.04
C TRP A 11 -10.60 -17.99 16.41
N ARG A 12 -11.50 -17.60 17.32
CA ARG A 12 -12.70 -18.39 17.64
C ARG A 12 -13.77 -18.24 16.57
N GLY A 13 -13.94 -17.05 15.99
CA GLY A 13 -14.76 -16.85 14.78
C GLY A 13 -14.16 -17.49 13.53
N PHE A 14 -12.83 -17.60 13.47
CA PHE A 14 -12.06 -18.20 12.37
C PHE A 14 -12.44 -19.65 12.05
N LEU A 15 -12.85 -20.43 13.05
CA LEU A 15 -13.35 -21.80 12.85
C LEU A 15 -14.76 -21.85 12.23
N GLY A 16 -15.48 -20.73 12.19
CA GLY A 16 -16.85 -20.62 11.66
C GLY A 16 -16.95 -20.01 10.25
N PHE A 17 -15.86 -19.56 9.64
CA PHE A 17 -15.91 -18.95 8.30
C PHE A 17 -15.94 -19.97 7.17
N SER A 18 -16.57 -19.59 6.05
CA SER A 18 -16.59 -20.41 4.85
C SER A 18 -15.16 -20.57 4.30
N ARG A 19 -14.83 -21.78 3.81
CA ARG A 19 -13.54 -22.06 3.17
C ARG A 19 -13.28 -21.15 1.96
N ASP A 20 -14.35 -20.81 1.24
CA ASP A 20 -14.34 -19.89 0.09
C ASP A 20 -14.06 -18.44 0.51
N GLY A 21 -14.72 -17.94 1.56
CA GLY A 21 -14.48 -16.60 2.12
C GLY A 21 -13.04 -16.44 2.61
N ARG A 22 -12.49 -17.46 3.29
CA ARG A 22 -11.09 -17.45 3.74
C ARG A 22 -10.12 -17.41 2.57
N TYR A 23 -10.34 -18.20 1.52
CA TYR A 23 -9.50 -18.17 0.33
C TYR A 23 -9.50 -16.77 -0.33
N LYS A 24 -10.69 -16.18 -0.51
CA LYS A 24 -10.83 -14.82 -1.06
C LYS A 24 -10.13 -13.76 -0.22
N ALA A 25 -10.25 -13.84 1.11
CA ALA A 25 -9.57 -12.90 2.01
C ALA A 25 -8.04 -13.03 1.93
N ILE A 26 -7.51 -14.26 1.83
CA ILE A 26 -6.07 -14.49 1.64
C ILE A 26 -5.59 -13.90 0.32
N GLU A 27 -6.32 -14.12 -0.78
CA GLU A 27 -5.94 -13.59 -2.10
C GLU A 27 -5.93 -12.06 -2.12
N ILE A 28 -6.94 -11.42 -1.52
CA ILE A 28 -6.98 -9.96 -1.36
C ILE A 28 -5.77 -9.46 -0.55
N LEU A 29 -5.47 -10.10 0.58
CA LEU A 29 -4.32 -9.72 1.40
C LEU A 29 -2.99 -9.90 0.65
N ARG A 30 -2.84 -10.99 -0.12
CA ARG A 30 -1.64 -11.25 -0.92
C ARG A 30 -1.43 -10.18 -1.98
N GLN A 31 -2.49 -9.83 -2.70
CA GLN A 31 -2.45 -8.76 -3.67
C GLN A 31 -2.02 -7.44 -3.02
N GLN A 32 -2.68 -7.06 -1.92
CA GLN A 32 -2.37 -5.81 -1.22
C GLN A 32 -0.96 -5.79 -0.60
N TYR A 33 -0.46 -6.95 -0.16
CA TYR A 33 0.93 -7.09 0.28
C TYR A 33 1.91 -6.83 -0.85
N VAL A 34 1.69 -7.43 -2.03
CA VAL A 34 2.56 -7.22 -3.20
C VAL A 34 2.54 -5.76 -3.61
N GLU A 35 1.35 -5.18 -3.76
CA GLU A 35 1.17 -3.79 -4.17
C GLU A 35 1.83 -2.79 -3.20
N ALA A 36 1.66 -2.96 -1.89
CA ALA A 36 2.27 -2.07 -0.89
C ALA A 36 3.80 -2.12 -0.96
N ASN A 37 4.38 -3.31 -1.09
CA ASN A 37 5.84 -3.47 -1.19
C ASN A 37 6.41 -2.94 -2.52
N GLN A 38 5.67 -3.10 -3.62
CA GLN A 38 6.03 -2.52 -4.91
C GLN A 38 5.99 -1.00 -4.88
N ARG A 39 4.91 -0.40 -4.33
CA ARG A 39 4.81 1.05 -4.14
C ARG A 39 5.96 1.59 -3.27
N ALA A 40 6.25 0.95 -2.15
CA ALA A 40 7.37 1.34 -1.29
C ALA A 40 8.71 1.32 -2.03
N SER A 41 8.96 0.27 -2.83
CA SER A 41 10.19 0.13 -3.61
C SER A 41 10.29 1.18 -4.72
N GLN A 42 9.19 1.45 -5.42
CA GLN A 42 9.11 2.46 -6.48
C GLN A 42 9.35 3.87 -5.93
N LEU A 43 8.68 4.24 -4.84
CA LEU A 43 8.86 5.53 -4.18
C LEU A 43 10.30 5.76 -3.70
N ARG A 44 10.97 4.72 -3.17
CA ARG A 44 12.40 4.79 -2.80
C ARG A 44 13.28 5.08 -4.01
N ARG A 45 13.03 4.42 -5.14
CA ARG A 45 13.78 4.68 -6.39
C ARG A 45 13.52 6.09 -6.91
N HIS A 46 12.27 6.55 -6.90
CA HIS A 46 11.94 7.92 -7.30
C HIS A 46 12.60 8.96 -6.40
N ALA A 47 12.70 8.70 -5.09
CA ALA A 47 13.39 9.58 -4.15
C ALA A 47 14.90 9.71 -4.46
N GLN A 48 15.56 8.65 -4.92
CA GLN A 48 16.98 8.68 -5.29
C GLN A 48 17.26 9.67 -6.41
N ASN A 49 16.36 9.73 -7.41
CA ASN A 49 16.49 10.62 -8.57
C ASN A 49 15.81 11.99 -8.37
N MET A 50 15.26 12.25 -7.18
CA MET A 50 14.54 13.49 -6.91
C MET A 50 15.51 14.67 -6.70
N PRO A 51 15.45 15.73 -7.52
CA PRO A 51 16.37 16.87 -7.41
C PRO A 51 16.06 17.78 -6.21
N TYR A 52 14.82 17.77 -5.72
CA TYR A 52 14.38 18.58 -4.58
C TYR A 52 14.53 17.80 -3.26
N PRO A 53 15.43 18.19 -2.34
CA PRO A 53 15.66 17.45 -1.09
C PRO A 53 14.39 17.28 -0.24
N GLN A 54 13.58 18.32 -0.14
CA GLN A 54 12.30 18.29 0.58
C GLN A 54 11.29 17.30 -0.01
N PHE A 55 11.34 17.03 -1.32
CA PHE A 55 10.46 16.04 -1.96
C PHE A 55 11.02 14.63 -1.79
N ARG A 56 12.35 14.47 -1.84
CA ARG A 56 13.01 13.22 -1.50
C ARG A 56 12.61 12.72 -0.11
N GLU A 57 12.66 13.59 0.89
CA GLU A 57 12.26 13.25 2.27
C GLU A 57 10.79 12.82 2.36
N LYS A 58 9.88 13.55 1.68
CA LYS A 58 8.46 13.19 1.60
C LYS A 58 8.26 11.82 0.96
N LEU A 59 8.89 11.55 -0.18
CA LEU A 59 8.80 10.25 -0.86
C LEU A 59 9.32 9.10 0.01
N LEU A 60 10.45 9.29 0.70
CA LEU A 60 10.99 8.30 1.62
C LEU A 60 10.05 8.02 2.80
N ARG A 61 9.39 9.06 3.34
CA ARG A 61 8.38 8.88 4.39
C ARG A 61 7.18 8.09 3.88
N ILE A 62 6.65 8.44 2.71
CA ILE A 62 5.53 7.70 2.09
C ILE A 62 5.95 6.24 1.88
N ALA A 63 7.15 5.99 1.37
CA ALA A 63 7.66 4.63 1.17
C ALA A 63 7.77 3.83 2.47
N ALA A 64 8.17 4.47 3.57
CA ALA A 64 8.22 3.84 4.89
C ALA A 64 6.81 3.48 5.39
N ASP A 65 5.82 4.34 5.16
CA ASP A 65 4.42 4.05 5.52
C ASP A 65 3.83 2.92 4.68
N GLU A 66 4.11 2.86 3.36
CA GLU A 66 3.71 1.72 2.51
C GLU A 66 4.39 0.41 2.94
N SER A 67 5.68 0.42 3.33
CA SER A 67 6.33 -0.78 3.90
C SER A 67 5.66 -1.23 5.20
N ARG A 68 5.29 -0.30 6.08
CA ARG A 68 4.59 -0.60 7.32
C ARG A 68 3.20 -1.23 7.05
N HIS A 69 2.51 -0.78 6.00
CA HIS A 69 1.29 -1.44 5.55
C HIS A 69 1.55 -2.86 5.09
N GLY A 70 2.61 -3.08 4.30
CA GLY A 70 3.08 -4.40 3.90
C GLY A 70 3.30 -5.33 5.09
N ASP A 71 3.96 -4.85 6.14
CA ASP A 71 4.22 -5.62 7.36
C ASP A 71 2.91 -6.00 8.09
N GLN A 72 1.99 -5.05 8.25
CA GLN A 72 0.68 -5.29 8.88
C GLN A 72 -0.18 -6.29 8.10
N ILE A 73 -0.11 -6.25 6.77
CA ILE A 73 -0.78 -7.21 5.89
C ILE A 73 -0.12 -8.58 6.01
N ALA A 74 1.22 -8.63 6.05
CA ALA A 74 1.98 -9.86 6.18
C ALA A 74 1.65 -10.60 7.49
N GLU A 75 1.46 -9.87 8.59
CA GLU A 75 0.97 -10.43 9.85
C GLU A 75 -0.39 -11.12 9.65
N LYS A 76 -1.35 -10.47 8.99
CA LYS A 76 -2.67 -11.07 8.70
C LYS A 76 -2.57 -12.31 7.82
N ILE A 77 -1.70 -12.32 6.80
CA ILE A 77 -1.48 -13.50 5.94
C ILE A 77 -0.93 -14.68 6.74
N LYS A 78 0.12 -14.44 7.54
CA LYS A 78 0.76 -15.47 8.38
C LYS A 78 -0.21 -16.06 9.38
N LEU A 79 -0.99 -15.20 10.02
CA LEU A 79 -2.05 -15.59 10.91
C LEU A 79 -3.01 -16.54 10.19
N LEU A 80 -3.50 -16.19 9.01
CA LEU A 80 -4.38 -17.06 8.20
C LEU A 80 -3.72 -18.37 7.73
N GLY A 81 -2.48 -18.67 8.15
CA GLY A 81 -1.75 -19.89 7.83
C GLY A 81 -1.32 -19.95 6.37
N ALA A 82 -1.27 -18.81 5.68
CA ALA A 82 -0.88 -18.73 4.29
C ALA A 82 0.58 -18.28 4.17
N PRO A 83 1.35 -18.79 3.18
CA PRO A 83 2.66 -18.26 2.88
C PRO A 83 2.55 -16.87 2.25
N LEU A 84 3.55 -16.03 2.54
CA LEU A 84 3.70 -14.73 1.87
C LEU A 84 4.06 -14.96 0.39
N PRO A 85 3.45 -14.18 -0.52
CA PRO A 85 3.80 -14.25 -1.93
C PRO A 85 5.17 -13.58 -2.16
N ALA A 86 5.86 -13.97 -3.23
CA ALA A 86 7.02 -13.23 -3.69
C ALA A 86 6.59 -11.83 -4.17
N VAL A 87 7.44 -10.83 -3.94
CA VAL A 87 7.22 -9.47 -4.44
C VAL A 87 8.04 -9.32 -5.73
N PRO A 88 7.40 -9.19 -6.91
CA PRO A 88 8.12 -8.97 -8.16
C PRO A 88 8.81 -7.61 -8.13
N GLU A 89 10.00 -7.54 -8.71
CA GLU A 89 10.66 -6.25 -8.91
C GLU A 89 9.88 -5.39 -9.91
N THR A 90 9.59 -4.15 -9.53
CA THR A 90 9.00 -3.18 -10.46
C THR A 90 10.05 -2.74 -11.48
N GLN A 91 9.71 -2.79 -12.77
CA GLN A 91 10.55 -2.23 -13.83
C GLN A 91 10.48 -0.70 -13.78
N PHE A 92 11.65 -0.04 -13.81
CA PHE A 92 11.72 1.41 -13.89
C PHE A 92 11.53 1.82 -15.35
N ALA A 93 10.40 2.45 -15.67
CA ALA A 93 10.30 3.23 -16.89
C ALA A 93 11.04 4.55 -16.62
N GLY A 94 12.14 4.79 -17.36
CA GLY A 94 12.88 6.04 -17.29
C GLY A 94 11.96 7.27 -17.41
N GLY A 95 12.38 8.40 -16.84
CA GLY A 95 11.61 9.63 -16.88
C GLY A 95 12.20 10.71 -15.97
N ASN A 96 11.71 11.94 -16.09
CA ASN A 96 12.08 13.02 -15.18
C ASN A 96 11.33 12.90 -13.84
N SER A 97 11.76 13.66 -12.83
CA SER A 97 11.17 13.59 -11.48
C SER A 97 9.68 13.92 -11.45
N TRP A 98 9.20 14.76 -12.37
CA TRP A 98 7.78 15.09 -12.48
C TRP A 98 6.96 13.92 -13.03
N GLN A 99 7.45 13.26 -14.08
CA GLN A 99 6.82 12.06 -14.66
C GLN A 99 6.76 10.93 -13.63
N SER A 100 7.80 10.74 -12.82
CA SER A 100 7.79 9.79 -11.70
C SER A 100 6.69 10.09 -10.67
N LEU A 101 6.54 11.36 -10.26
CA LEU A 101 5.49 11.77 -9.33
C LEU A 101 4.08 11.57 -9.92
N LEU A 102 3.92 11.84 -11.22
CA LEU A 102 2.65 11.62 -11.90
C LEU A 102 2.29 10.13 -11.95
N ALA A 103 3.26 9.29 -12.32
CA ALA A 103 3.09 7.83 -12.35
C ALA A 103 2.70 7.28 -10.97
N ASP A 104 3.35 7.76 -9.89
CA ASP A 104 3.01 7.35 -8.52
C ASP A 104 1.57 7.77 -8.13
N LEU A 105 1.15 8.98 -8.52
CA LEU A 105 -0.21 9.46 -8.25
C LEU A 105 -1.27 8.64 -9.01
N GLU A 106 -1.03 8.34 -10.28
CA GLU A 106 -1.94 7.55 -11.11
C GLU A 106 -2.07 6.12 -10.60
N GLU A 107 -0.95 5.49 -10.24
CA GLU A 107 -0.95 4.17 -9.62
C GLU A 107 -1.76 4.18 -8.32
N GLN A 108 -1.48 5.12 -7.40
CA GLN A 108 -2.21 5.21 -6.14
C GLN A 108 -3.71 5.51 -6.31
N ARG A 109 -4.12 6.17 -7.40
CA ARG A 109 -5.55 6.37 -7.72
C ARG A 109 -6.19 5.08 -8.20
N ARG A 110 -5.51 4.32 -9.08
CA ARG A 110 -6.00 3.04 -9.59
C ARG A 110 -6.17 2.03 -8.45
N SER A 111 -5.13 1.83 -7.63
CA SER A 111 -5.18 0.89 -6.51
C SER A 111 -6.24 1.28 -5.47
N ALA A 112 -6.53 2.57 -5.27
CA ALA A 112 -7.51 3.02 -4.28
C ALA A 112 -8.95 2.59 -4.62
N ALA A 113 -9.32 2.59 -5.90
CA ALA A 113 -10.64 2.14 -6.33
C ALA A 113 -10.81 0.64 -6.09
N GLU A 114 -9.78 -0.15 -6.41
CA GLU A 114 -9.76 -1.58 -6.19
C GLU A 114 -9.78 -1.94 -4.69
N LEU A 115 -8.92 -1.31 -3.90
CA LEU A 115 -8.85 -1.51 -2.44
C LEU A 115 -10.18 -1.22 -1.75
N TRP A 116 -10.92 -0.20 -2.21
CA TRP A 116 -12.24 0.13 -1.67
C TRP A 116 -13.26 -0.99 -1.90
N GLU A 117 -13.28 -1.56 -3.11
CA GLU A 117 -14.18 -2.68 -3.42
C GLU A 117 -13.76 -3.96 -2.68
N GLN A 118 -12.47 -4.24 -2.56
CA GLN A 118 -11.95 -5.34 -1.75
C GLN A 118 -12.36 -5.22 -0.28
N LEU A 119 -12.21 -4.02 0.32
CA LEU A 119 -12.65 -3.72 1.67
C LEU A 119 -14.15 -3.98 1.86
N ARG A 120 -14.98 -3.54 0.91
CA ARG A 120 -16.44 -3.75 0.96
C ARG A 120 -16.80 -5.24 0.94
N ARG A 121 -16.08 -6.04 0.15
CA ARG A 121 -16.30 -7.49 0.02
C ARG A 121 -15.90 -8.26 1.27
N VAL A 122 -14.76 -7.94 1.88
CA VAL A 122 -14.26 -8.71 3.04
C VAL A 122 -14.87 -8.27 4.37
N ARG A 123 -15.42 -7.06 4.48
CA ARG A 123 -15.95 -6.52 5.74
C ARG A 123 -17.01 -7.37 6.46
N PRO A 124 -17.99 -7.99 5.77
CA PRO A 124 -19.03 -8.77 6.46
C PRO A 124 -18.47 -10.01 7.17
N GLU A 125 -17.51 -10.69 6.55
CA GLU A 125 -16.95 -11.95 7.07
C GLU A 125 -15.64 -11.72 7.86
N PHE A 126 -14.85 -10.73 7.48
CA PHE A 126 -13.51 -10.48 8.04
C PHE A 126 -13.34 -9.01 8.43
N PRO A 127 -14.05 -8.53 9.48
CA PRO A 127 -14.01 -7.12 9.88
C PRO A 127 -12.60 -6.65 10.27
N GLU A 128 -11.78 -7.49 10.90
CA GLU A 128 -10.41 -7.12 11.25
C GLU A 128 -9.48 -6.97 10.05
N ILE A 129 -9.69 -7.76 8.99
CA ILE A 129 -8.95 -7.61 7.73
C ILE A 129 -9.39 -6.30 7.08
N ALA A 130 -10.70 -6.04 7.05
CA ALA A 130 -11.24 -4.78 6.55
C ALA A 130 -10.70 -3.56 7.31
N GLU A 131 -10.48 -3.65 8.63
CA GLU A 131 -9.86 -2.58 9.42
C GLU A 131 -8.42 -2.26 8.97
N VAL A 132 -7.61 -3.30 8.70
CA VAL A 132 -6.24 -3.11 8.18
C VAL A 132 -6.31 -2.45 6.80
N LEU A 133 -7.11 -2.99 5.88
CA LEU A 133 -7.28 -2.44 4.53
C LEU A 133 -7.83 -1.00 4.55
N GLN A 134 -8.71 -0.68 5.49
CA GLN A 134 -9.23 0.67 5.66
C GLN A 134 -8.13 1.65 6.06
N ARG A 135 -7.21 1.27 6.96
CA ARG A 135 -6.07 2.12 7.34
C ARG A 135 -5.14 2.37 6.17
N VAL A 136 -4.88 1.35 5.34
CA VAL A 136 -4.11 1.50 4.10
C VAL A 136 -4.80 2.52 3.18
N TYR A 137 -6.11 2.38 2.97
CA TYR A 137 -6.89 3.28 2.13
C TYR A 137 -6.86 4.75 2.62
N GLU A 138 -7.07 4.98 3.91
CA GLU A 138 -7.06 6.33 4.50
C GLU A 138 -5.67 6.97 4.48
N ASN A 139 -4.60 6.20 4.73
CA ASN A 139 -3.24 6.70 4.58
C ASN A 139 -2.93 7.02 3.10
N GLY A 140 -3.39 6.19 2.16
CA GLY A 140 -3.25 6.42 0.73
C GLY A 140 -3.90 7.75 0.28
N LYS A 141 -5.00 8.21 0.91
CA LYS A 141 -5.55 9.55 0.63
C LYS A 141 -4.55 10.66 0.97
N LYS A 142 -3.87 10.54 2.12
CA LYS A 142 -2.85 11.51 2.55
C LYS A 142 -1.66 11.49 1.61
N HIS A 143 -1.18 10.29 1.24
CA HIS A 143 -0.08 10.13 0.28
C HIS A 143 -0.38 10.81 -1.05
N ARG A 144 -1.58 10.58 -1.63
CA ARG A 144 -2.01 11.24 -2.88
C ARG A 144 -2.07 12.75 -2.77
N SER A 145 -2.54 13.29 -1.64
CA SER A 145 -2.56 14.73 -1.40
C SER A 145 -1.14 15.29 -1.43
N GLU A 146 -0.20 14.65 -0.74
CA GLU A 146 1.18 15.11 -0.69
C GLU A 146 1.89 15.01 -2.04
N ILE A 147 1.65 13.95 -2.81
CA ILE A 147 2.19 13.80 -4.17
C ILE A 147 1.59 14.86 -5.09
N THR A 148 0.30 15.17 -4.94
CA THR A 148 -0.36 16.26 -5.69
C THR A 148 0.28 17.61 -5.37
N ASP A 149 0.54 17.89 -4.08
CA ASP A 149 1.21 19.13 -3.66
C ASP A 149 2.63 19.24 -4.23
N MET A 150 3.37 18.13 -4.28
CA MET A 150 4.70 18.09 -4.91
C MET A 150 4.60 18.36 -6.41
N LEU A 151 3.65 17.73 -7.11
CA LEU A 151 3.42 17.94 -8.55
C LEU A 151 3.12 19.39 -8.89
N MET A 152 2.27 20.05 -8.09
CA MET A 152 1.92 21.47 -8.28
C MET A 152 3.10 22.43 -8.09
N ARG A 153 4.16 21.99 -7.40
CA ARG A 153 5.33 22.79 -7.04
C ARG A 153 6.60 22.37 -7.82
N SER A 154 6.53 21.29 -8.57
CA SER A 154 7.58 20.83 -9.47
C SER A 154 7.35 21.34 -10.89
N ASP A 155 8.42 21.69 -11.58
CA ASP A 155 8.37 22.04 -12.99
C ASP A 155 8.22 20.77 -13.85
N PRO A 156 7.19 20.66 -14.73
CA PRO A 156 7.07 19.57 -15.69
C PRO A 156 8.30 19.40 -16.60
N GLN A 157 9.04 20.48 -16.81
CA GLN A 157 10.26 20.53 -17.60
C GLN A 157 11.55 20.42 -16.77
N ALA A 158 11.49 20.12 -15.46
CA ALA A 158 12.69 19.87 -14.66
C ALA A 158 13.47 18.68 -15.26
N PHE A 159 14.48 19.00 -16.07
CA PHE A 159 15.14 18.03 -16.94
C PHE A 159 15.92 16.97 -16.17
N SER A 160 15.81 15.76 -16.70
CA SER A 160 16.77 14.67 -16.57
C SER A 160 18.18 15.18 -16.87
N ALA A 161 19.09 15.11 -15.91
CA ALA A 161 20.50 15.31 -16.21
C ALA A 161 20.94 14.17 -17.15
N SER A 162 21.32 14.56 -18.37
CA SER A 162 22.09 13.75 -19.31
C SER A 162 23.44 13.35 -18.72
#